data_AF-A0A2A4XVG2-F1
#
_entry.id   AF-A0A2A4XVG2-F1
#
_cell.length_a   1.000
_cell.length_b   1.000
_cell.length_c   1.000
_cell.angle_alpha   90.00
_cell.angle_beta   90.00
_cell.angle_gamma   90.00
#
_symmetry.space_group_name_H-M   'P 1'
#
loop_
_entity.id
_entity.type
_entity.pdbx_description
1 polymer ?
#
loop_
_entity_poly.entity_id
_entity_poly.type
_entity_poly.pdbx_seq_one_letter_code
_entity_poly.pdbx_strand_id
1 'polypeptide(L)'
;MKNNKLNGYIYVSAYNTELAHKFNTEIDHLRQFGWNISEFDTQKPSDDVIILSHTQFNAQNSNSPAFIIICEDENLAKQYNAISPDGFAILSALDGGKIEQALVNSIDIEVEIDKIMVGFNWTMVTAGDYCGIARSPSRGTEGARTVRPEGGFAGRSLKSIAQMLYSTDALSRSVGLAAINAFCNQPDSDKQAKSSMASGFSSIEAPGEGVVIIGGFRGVTKRLTAAKIVEREPRAEDVPIEQAAETIATAKTLAITAQTLMNGSLEPLLLASQNVKRRMLIGPSTPLSPILFDYGLTDLNGMAVYDREAIERFICETGTMIMLDGIMQSKGLTK
;
A
#
# COMPACT_ATOMS: atom_id res chain seq x y z
N MET A 1 13.09 -2.68 -16.91
CA MET A 1 12.25 -1.94 -15.92
C MET A 1 12.71 -0.50 -15.95
N LYS A 2 11.81 0.48 -16.07
CA LYS A 2 12.20 1.90 -15.93
C LYS A 2 12.77 2.09 -14.53
N ASN A 3 13.82 2.90 -14.41
CA ASN A 3 14.48 3.20 -13.14
C ASN A 3 13.51 4.06 -12.30
N ASN A 4 12.62 3.42 -11.53
CA ASN A 4 11.55 4.06 -10.75
C ASN A 4 12.07 4.63 -9.41
N LYS A 5 13.15 5.40 -9.45
CA LYS A 5 13.58 6.16 -8.26
C LYS A 5 12.81 7.48 -8.19
N LEU A 6 12.56 7.95 -6.97
CA LEU A 6 12.02 9.29 -6.75
C LEU A 6 12.93 10.31 -7.43
N ASN A 7 12.32 11.34 -8.02
CA ASN A 7 13.05 12.34 -8.80
C ASN A 7 12.36 13.71 -8.75
N GLY A 8 13.09 14.74 -9.17
CA GLY A 8 12.60 16.12 -9.19
C GLY A 8 12.67 16.78 -7.81
N TYR A 9 11.87 17.82 -7.63
CA TYR A 9 11.82 18.58 -6.39
C TYR A 9 10.44 19.18 -6.15
N ILE A 10 10.10 19.42 -4.88
CA ILE A 10 8.83 20.03 -4.47
C ILE A 10 9.02 21.02 -3.33
N TYR A 11 8.32 22.15 -3.39
CA TYR A 11 8.25 23.12 -2.29
C TYR A 11 7.09 22.77 -1.34
N VAL A 12 7.35 22.77 -0.04
CA VAL A 12 6.36 22.42 0.99
C VAL A 12 6.30 23.51 2.06
N SER A 13 5.07 23.94 2.39
CA SER A 13 4.83 25.01 3.35
C SER A 13 5.06 24.57 4.79
N ALA A 14 5.89 25.30 5.54
CA ALA A 14 6.14 25.08 6.97
C ALA A 14 6.27 26.40 7.77
N TYR A 15 5.67 27.48 7.29
CA TYR A 15 5.85 28.85 7.82
C TYR A 15 5.15 29.15 9.16
N ASN A 16 4.46 28.17 9.75
CA ASN A 16 3.89 28.29 11.09
C ASN A 16 3.98 26.95 11.84
N THR A 17 3.75 26.99 13.16
CA THR A 17 3.90 25.80 14.03
C THR A 17 3.02 24.63 13.62
N GLU A 18 1.80 24.88 13.17
CA GLU A 18 0.87 23.83 12.74
C GLU A 18 1.36 23.12 11.48
N LEU A 19 1.77 23.88 10.47
CA LEU A 19 2.31 23.36 9.22
C LEU A 19 3.64 22.63 9.43
N ALA A 20 4.53 23.19 10.26
CA ALA A 20 5.80 22.54 10.59
C ALA A 20 5.59 21.20 11.33
N HIS A 21 4.64 21.14 12.27
CA HIS A 21 4.27 19.90 12.94
C HIS A 21 3.71 18.87 11.95
N LYS A 22 2.76 19.30 11.10
CA LYS A 22 2.17 18.43 10.06
C LYS A 22 3.24 17.89 9.11
N PHE A 23 4.17 18.74 8.68
CA PHE A 23 5.29 18.34 7.83
C PHE A 23 6.10 17.21 8.47
N ASN A 24 6.55 17.38 9.71
CA ASN A 24 7.33 16.35 10.41
C ASN A 24 6.56 15.03 10.52
N THR A 25 5.27 15.07 10.86
CA THR A 25 4.42 13.87 10.92
C THR A 25 4.32 13.17 9.56
N GLU A 26 4.09 13.90 8.47
CA GLU A 26 3.99 13.31 7.13
C GLU A 26 5.33 12.72 6.66
N ILE A 27 6.46 13.37 6.96
CA ILE A 27 7.79 12.82 6.68
C ILE A 27 8.05 11.54 7.47
N ASP A 28 7.67 11.50 8.75
CA ASP A 28 7.82 10.29 9.56
C ASP A 28 6.95 9.14 9.03
N HIS A 29 5.73 9.40 8.57
CA HIS A 29 4.93 8.39 7.88
C HIS A 29 5.60 7.88 6.59
N LEU A 30 6.16 8.76 5.76
CA LEU A 30 6.86 8.35 4.54
C LEU A 30 8.13 7.52 4.86
N ARG A 31 8.86 7.86 5.93
CA ARG A 31 9.96 7.02 6.44
C ARG A 31 9.45 5.65 6.91
N GLN A 32 8.33 5.60 7.62
CA GLN A 32 7.68 4.35 8.04
C GLN A 32 7.13 3.52 6.85
N PHE A 33 6.82 4.16 5.72
CA PHE A 33 6.50 3.47 4.47
C PHE A 33 7.75 2.80 3.86
N GLY A 34 8.95 3.20 4.28
CA GLY A 34 10.22 2.64 3.83
C GLY A 34 10.95 3.51 2.81
N TRP A 35 10.52 4.76 2.61
CA TRP A 35 11.28 5.74 1.82
C TRP A 35 12.48 6.24 2.61
N ASN A 36 13.65 6.26 1.98
CA ASN A 36 14.86 6.78 2.61
C ASN A 36 14.92 8.32 2.45
N ILE A 37 14.48 9.04 3.47
CA ILE A 37 14.35 10.50 3.48
C ILE A 37 15.20 11.09 4.60
N SER A 38 16.20 11.91 4.25
CA SER A 38 17.11 12.55 5.20
C SER A 38 17.12 14.06 5.11
N GLU A 39 17.57 14.70 6.18
CA GLU A 39 17.90 16.12 6.17
C GLU A 39 19.21 16.35 5.40
N PHE A 40 19.35 17.51 4.78
CA PHE A 40 20.55 17.87 4.04
C PHE A 40 21.81 17.85 4.93
N ASP A 41 22.70 16.91 4.63
CA ASP A 41 24.04 16.82 5.21
C ASP A 41 25.08 16.86 4.07
N THR A 42 25.96 17.85 4.12
CA THR A 42 27.04 18.04 3.13
C THR A 42 28.05 16.89 3.11
N GLN A 43 28.03 16.02 4.13
CA GLN A 43 28.96 14.88 4.26
C GLN A 43 28.38 13.54 3.77
N LYS A 44 27.05 13.43 3.51
CA LYS A 44 26.39 12.17 3.11
C LYS A 44 25.14 12.38 2.23
N PRO A 45 25.28 12.51 0.90
CA PRO A 45 24.12 12.72 0.02
C PRO A 45 23.47 11.42 -0.51
N SER A 46 23.55 10.29 0.22
CA SER A 46 23.27 8.95 -0.35
C SER A 46 21.80 8.49 -0.33
N ASP A 47 20.85 9.33 0.07
CA ASP A 47 19.47 8.92 0.30
C ASP A 47 18.56 9.20 -0.91
N ASP A 48 17.36 8.59 -0.94
CA ASP A 48 16.45 8.71 -2.09
C ASP A 48 15.88 10.14 -2.20
N VAL A 49 15.66 10.78 -1.05
CA VAL A 49 15.12 12.14 -0.94
C VAL A 49 15.90 12.92 0.10
N ILE A 50 16.27 14.16 -0.22
CA ILE A 50 16.90 15.09 0.71
C ILE A 50 15.95 16.25 1.01
N ILE A 51 15.76 16.54 2.29
CA ILE A 51 15.04 17.69 2.82
C ILE A 51 16.03 18.85 3.02
N LEU A 52 15.70 20.03 2.51
CA LEU A 52 16.55 21.22 2.63
C LEU A 52 15.72 22.50 2.70
N SER A 53 16.30 23.57 3.24
CA SER A 53 15.68 24.89 3.21
C SER A 53 15.84 25.54 1.83
N HIS A 54 14.97 26.48 1.50
CA HIS A 54 15.05 27.22 0.23
C HIS A 54 16.44 27.82 -0.04
N THR A 55 17.11 28.36 0.98
CA THR A 55 18.43 28.99 0.83
C THR A 55 19.55 28.01 0.50
N GLN A 56 19.34 26.72 0.78
CA GLN A 56 20.28 25.64 0.48
C GLN A 56 20.06 25.05 -0.92
N PHE A 57 18.93 25.36 -1.58
CA PHE A 57 18.59 24.77 -2.87
C PHE A 57 19.32 25.44 -4.03
N ASN A 58 20.01 24.65 -4.86
CA ASN A 58 20.54 25.09 -6.14
C ASN A 58 20.01 24.19 -7.27
N ALA A 59 19.16 24.76 -8.13
CA ALA A 59 18.50 24.05 -9.22
C ALA A 59 19.46 23.57 -10.34
N GLN A 60 20.73 24.00 -10.35
CA GLN A 60 21.67 23.69 -11.43
C GLN A 60 22.20 22.24 -11.45
N ASN A 61 21.88 21.40 -10.46
CA ASN A 61 22.26 19.98 -10.42
C ASN A 61 21.09 19.08 -9.96
N SER A 62 19.98 19.03 -10.70
CA SER A 62 18.83 18.17 -10.39
C SER A 62 19.03 16.67 -10.71
N ASN A 63 20.28 16.23 -10.91
CA ASN A 63 20.59 14.84 -11.26
C ASN A 63 20.76 13.97 -10.01
N SER A 64 19.65 13.68 -9.34
CA SER A 64 19.56 12.79 -8.17
C SER A 64 20.41 13.24 -6.96
N PRO A 65 19.88 13.22 -5.73
CA PRO A 65 18.57 12.69 -5.31
C PRO A 65 17.38 13.62 -5.59
N ALA A 66 16.18 13.19 -5.19
CA ALA A 66 14.98 14.04 -5.18
C ALA A 66 15.03 15.02 -4.01
N PHE A 67 14.34 16.17 -4.11
CA PHE A 67 14.42 17.22 -3.08
C PHE A 67 13.06 17.66 -2.54
N ILE A 68 12.95 17.76 -1.21
CA ILE A 68 11.85 18.45 -0.53
C ILE A 68 12.40 19.78 -0.01
N ILE A 69 11.89 20.89 -0.55
CA ILE A 69 12.30 22.23 -0.14
C ILE A 69 11.30 22.81 0.84
N ILE A 70 11.75 23.09 2.06
CA ILE A 70 10.93 23.68 3.11
C ILE A 70 10.83 25.19 2.90
N CYS A 71 9.59 25.71 2.92
CA CYS A 71 9.30 27.15 2.93
C CYS A 71 8.81 27.59 4.32
N GLU A 72 9.71 28.20 5.09
CA GLU A 72 9.45 28.73 6.44
C GLU A 72 8.90 30.18 6.43
N ASP A 73 8.81 30.81 5.26
CA ASP A 73 8.20 32.13 5.05
C ASP A 73 6.96 32.01 4.15
N GLU A 74 5.88 32.72 4.51
CA GLU A 74 4.60 32.64 3.79
C GLU A 74 4.68 33.28 2.39
N ASN A 75 5.44 34.36 2.22
CA ASN A 75 5.59 35.00 0.91
C ASN A 75 6.40 34.11 -0.03
N LEU A 76 7.42 33.44 0.50
CA LEU A 76 8.20 32.44 -0.21
C LEU A 76 7.33 31.24 -0.62
N ALA A 77 6.52 30.71 0.30
CA ALA A 77 5.59 29.63 0.02
C ALA A 77 4.64 30.00 -1.13
N LYS A 78 4.09 31.22 -1.13
CA LYS A 78 3.25 31.75 -2.23
C LYS A 78 4.03 31.91 -3.53
N GLN A 79 5.24 32.48 -3.47
CA GLN A 79 6.08 32.71 -4.65
C GLN A 79 6.40 31.42 -5.41
N TYR A 80 6.65 30.32 -4.67
CA TYR A 80 7.04 29.03 -5.25
C TYR A 80 5.90 28.02 -5.34
N ASN A 81 4.65 28.43 -5.09
CA ASN A 81 3.47 27.55 -5.07
C ASN A 81 3.66 26.32 -4.17
N ALA A 82 4.22 26.53 -2.97
CA ALA A 82 4.48 25.45 -2.04
C ALA A 82 3.18 24.76 -1.62
N ILE A 83 3.16 23.43 -1.67
CA ILE A 83 1.98 22.65 -1.27
C ILE A 83 1.82 22.65 0.25
N SER A 84 0.60 22.38 0.73
CA SER A 84 0.41 22.02 2.14
C SER A 84 1.13 20.70 2.42
N PRO A 85 1.70 20.50 3.62
CA PRO A 85 2.30 19.21 3.99
C PRO A 85 1.25 18.10 3.91
N ASP A 86 1.37 17.25 2.91
CA ASP A 86 0.55 16.06 2.70
C ASP A 86 1.48 14.99 2.13
N GLY A 87 1.64 13.87 2.84
CA GLY A 87 2.67 12.89 2.49
C GLY A 87 2.47 12.27 1.11
N PHE A 88 1.22 12.03 0.69
CA PHE A 88 0.96 11.48 -0.62
C PHE A 88 1.18 12.52 -1.73
N ALA A 89 0.79 13.78 -1.52
CA ALA A 89 1.05 14.85 -2.48
C ALA A 89 2.56 15.10 -2.65
N ILE A 90 3.33 15.09 -1.56
CA ILE A 90 4.79 15.16 -1.59
C ILE A 90 5.35 13.99 -2.39
N LEU A 91 4.94 12.77 -2.05
CA LEU A 91 5.42 11.56 -2.73
C LEU A 91 5.09 11.58 -4.23
N SER A 92 3.85 11.95 -4.59
CA SER A 92 3.40 12.03 -5.97
C SER A 92 4.13 13.12 -6.77
N ALA A 93 4.45 14.25 -6.15
CA ALA A 93 5.23 15.31 -6.80
C ALA A 93 6.67 14.87 -7.11
N LEU A 94 7.19 13.91 -6.34
CA LEU A 94 8.52 13.30 -6.55
C LEU A 94 8.47 12.02 -7.40
N ASP A 95 7.41 11.83 -8.18
CA ASP A 95 7.20 10.66 -9.06
C ASP A 95 7.14 9.34 -8.26
N GLY A 96 6.61 9.36 -7.04
CA GLY A 96 6.24 8.18 -6.25
C GLY A 96 4.72 7.96 -6.18
N GLY A 97 4.28 6.97 -5.42
CA GLY A 97 2.86 6.63 -5.27
C GLY A 97 2.25 6.11 -6.57
N LYS A 98 3.08 5.52 -7.45
CA LYS A 98 2.66 5.17 -8.82
C LYS A 98 1.70 4.00 -8.82
N ILE A 99 1.85 3.08 -7.87
CA ILE A 99 1.00 1.89 -7.75
C ILE A 99 -0.41 2.31 -7.34
N GLU A 100 -0.52 3.18 -6.32
CA GLU A 100 -1.80 3.75 -5.89
C GLU A 100 -2.48 4.49 -7.03
N GLN A 101 -1.75 5.34 -7.74
CA GLN A 101 -2.28 6.09 -8.89
C GLN A 101 -2.78 5.17 -10.00
N ALA A 102 -2.00 4.15 -10.35
CA ALA A 102 -2.37 3.18 -11.39
C ALA A 102 -3.65 2.41 -11.04
N LEU A 103 -3.78 1.96 -9.79
CA LEU A 103 -4.96 1.24 -9.31
C LEU A 103 -6.22 2.12 -9.29
N VAL A 104 -6.12 3.35 -8.80
CA VAL A 104 -7.26 4.28 -8.79
C VAL A 104 -7.65 4.68 -10.21
N ASN A 105 -6.66 4.91 -11.09
CA ASN A 105 -6.91 5.28 -12.48
C ASN A 105 -7.49 4.15 -13.31
N SER A 106 -7.29 2.89 -12.93
CA SER A 106 -7.88 1.74 -13.63
C SER A 106 -9.39 1.59 -13.41
N ILE A 107 -9.97 2.30 -12.44
CA ILE A 107 -11.42 2.33 -12.25
C ILE A 107 -12.03 3.20 -13.35
N ASP A 108 -12.74 2.56 -14.28
CA ASP A 108 -13.33 3.16 -15.50
C ASP A 108 -14.87 3.18 -15.49
N ILE A 109 -15.47 2.95 -14.31
CA ILE A 109 -16.91 2.99 -14.10
C ILE A 109 -17.32 4.21 -13.27
N GLU A 110 -18.52 4.69 -13.53
CA GLU A 110 -19.20 5.70 -12.72
C GLU A 110 -20.34 5.04 -11.95
N VAL A 111 -20.06 4.71 -10.68
CA VAL A 111 -21.04 4.12 -9.76
C VAL A 111 -20.89 4.79 -8.40
N GLU A 112 -22.01 5.13 -7.76
CA GLU A 112 -22.01 5.67 -6.40
C GLU A 112 -21.88 4.55 -5.38
N ILE A 113 -21.25 4.86 -4.25
CA ILE A 113 -21.18 3.90 -3.16
C ILE A 113 -22.54 3.77 -2.44
N ASP A 114 -22.88 2.55 -2.06
CA ASP A 114 -24.04 2.28 -1.20
C ASP A 114 -23.64 2.32 0.28
N LYS A 115 -22.48 1.74 0.60
CA LYS A 115 -22.06 1.51 1.99
C LYS A 115 -20.55 1.45 2.13
N ILE A 116 -20.05 2.04 3.21
CA ILE A 116 -18.71 1.79 3.76
C ILE A 116 -18.90 1.26 5.17
N MET A 117 -18.31 0.10 5.46
CA MET A 117 -18.31 -0.51 6.78
C MET A 117 -16.88 -0.76 7.23
N VAL A 118 -16.54 -0.32 8.44
CA VAL A 118 -15.25 -0.58 9.07
C VAL A 118 -15.48 -1.48 10.27
N GLY A 119 -15.30 -2.79 10.07
CA GLY A 119 -15.28 -3.77 11.15
C GLY A 119 -13.91 -3.85 11.82
N PHE A 120 -13.82 -4.61 12.92
CA PHE A 120 -12.57 -4.77 13.67
C PHE A 120 -11.44 -5.36 12.81
N ASN A 121 -11.77 -6.34 11.95
CA ASN A 121 -10.78 -6.98 11.10
C ASN A 121 -10.83 -6.53 9.65
N TRP A 122 -11.99 -6.12 9.15
CA TRP A 122 -12.21 -5.91 7.72
C TRP A 122 -12.99 -4.63 7.47
N THR A 123 -12.52 -3.87 6.48
CA THR A 123 -13.22 -2.77 5.87
C THR A 123 -13.89 -3.29 4.60
N MET A 124 -15.15 -2.93 4.39
CA MET A 124 -15.95 -3.33 3.23
C MET A 124 -16.51 -2.07 2.55
N VAL A 125 -16.50 -2.06 1.22
CA VAL A 125 -17.13 -1.04 0.39
C VAL A 125 -18.03 -1.72 -0.62
N THR A 126 -19.27 -1.24 -0.74
CA THR A 126 -20.23 -1.68 -1.77
C THR A 126 -20.66 -0.50 -2.64
N ALA A 127 -20.86 -0.76 -3.93
CA ALA A 127 -21.34 0.23 -4.90
C ALA A 127 -22.09 -0.49 -6.03
N GLY A 128 -23.42 -0.45 -6.06
CA GLY A 128 -24.22 -1.21 -7.02
C GLY A 128 -23.88 -2.70 -6.97
N ASP A 129 -23.33 -3.24 -8.06
CA ASP A 129 -22.91 -4.65 -8.15
C ASP A 129 -21.50 -4.95 -7.64
N TYR A 130 -20.77 -3.94 -7.20
CA TYR A 130 -19.38 -4.03 -6.79
C TYR A 130 -19.28 -4.19 -5.27
N CYS A 131 -18.45 -5.11 -4.81
CA CYS A 131 -18.17 -5.31 -3.39
C CYS A 131 -16.72 -5.72 -3.16
N GLY A 132 -16.04 -4.98 -2.30
CA GLY A 132 -14.63 -5.16 -2.03
C GLY A 132 -14.32 -5.06 -0.55
N ILE A 133 -13.24 -5.71 -0.18
CA ILE A 133 -12.75 -5.76 1.19
C ILE A 133 -11.28 -5.37 1.26
N ALA A 134 -10.88 -4.84 2.40
CA ALA A 134 -9.49 -4.71 2.82
C ALA A 134 -9.39 -4.99 4.33
N ARG A 135 -8.21 -5.34 4.81
CA ARG A 135 -7.96 -5.47 6.25
C ARG A 135 -8.19 -4.10 6.91
N SER A 136 -8.85 -4.05 8.05
CA SER A 136 -8.91 -2.81 8.87
C SER A 136 -7.58 -2.56 9.58
N PRO A 137 -7.16 -1.30 9.79
CA PRO A 137 -6.01 -1.01 10.64
C PRO A 137 -6.30 -1.37 12.10
N SER A 138 -5.25 -1.67 12.88
CA SER A 138 -5.39 -1.86 14.32
C SER A 138 -5.75 -0.56 15.01
N ARG A 139 -6.53 -0.62 16.09
CA ARG A 139 -6.84 0.57 16.90
C ARG A 139 -5.55 1.13 17.47
N GLY A 140 -5.31 2.43 17.28
CA GLY A 140 -4.08 3.08 17.74
C GLY A 140 -2.91 2.98 16.76
N THR A 141 -3.07 2.33 15.59
CA THR A 141 -2.17 2.58 14.47
C THR A 141 -2.22 4.07 14.14
N GLU A 142 -1.04 4.69 14.02
CA GLU A 142 -0.91 6.09 13.64
C GLU A 142 -1.65 6.34 12.31
N GLY A 143 -2.47 7.39 12.22
CA GLY A 143 -3.35 7.58 11.08
C GLY A 143 -4.55 6.61 11.02
N ALA A 144 -5.11 6.20 12.15
CA ALA A 144 -6.45 5.60 12.22
C ALA A 144 -7.47 6.64 12.76
N ARG A 145 -7.54 7.82 12.11
CA ARG A 145 -8.36 8.96 12.56
C ARG A 145 -9.74 8.94 11.92
N THR A 146 -10.64 9.85 12.32
CA THR A 146 -11.93 10.00 11.63
C THR A 146 -11.70 10.51 10.21
N VAL A 147 -11.98 9.66 9.23
CA VAL A 147 -11.87 9.97 7.79
C VAL A 147 -13.22 10.31 7.15
N ARG A 148 -14.30 10.26 7.94
CA ARG A 148 -15.65 10.53 7.47
C ARG A 148 -15.83 12.05 7.29
N PRO A 149 -16.18 12.52 6.09
CA PRO A 149 -16.52 13.94 5.88
C PRO A 149 -17.82 14.28 6.62
N GLU A 150 -18.08 15.57 6.85
CA GLU A 150 -19.27 16.04 7.61
C GLU A 150 -20.59 15.50 7.03
N GLY A 151 -20.78 15.65 5.71
CA GLY A 151 -21.95 15.11 4.97
C GLY A 151 -21.97 13.58 4.80
N GLY A 152 -20.95 12.86 5.27
CA GLY A 152 -20.81 11.43 5.03
C GLY A 152 -20.38 11.09 3.60
N PHE A 153 -20.36 9.80 3.30
CA PHE A 153 -19.86 9.28 2.02
C PHE A 153 -20.96 9.04 0.97
N ALA A 154 -22.24 9.23 1.34
CA ALA A 154 -23.36 9.05 0.42
C ALA A 154 -23.23 9.99 -0.80
N GLY A 155 -23.58 9.48 -1.99
CA GLY A 155 -23.49 10.22 -3.25
C GLY A 155 -22.07 10.40 -3.80
N ARG A 156 -21.05 9.80 -3.18
CA ARG A 156 -19.68 9.80 -3.73
C ARG A 156 -19.50 8.62 -4.68
N SER A 157 -18.75 8.85 -5.76
CA SER A 157 -18.38 7.78 -6.69
C SER A 157 -17.39 6.79 -6.07
N LEU A 158 -17.42 5.54 -6.52
CA LEU A 158 -16.46 4.50 -6.12
C LEU A 158 -15.02 4.95 -6.36
N LYS A 159 -14.77 5.64 -7.48
CA LYS A 159 -13.44 6.21 -7.80
C LYS A 159 -13.02 7.29 -6.80
N SER A 160 -13.93 8.14 -6.34
CA SER A 160 -13.64 9.12 -5.28
C SER A 160 -13.31 8.44 -3.94
N ILE A 161 -13.96 7.32 -3.62
CA ILE A 161 -13.60 6.54 -2.42
C ILE A 161 -12.25 5.83 -2.60
N ALA A 162 -11.97 5.29 -3.79
CA ALA A 162 -10.68 4.70 -4.11
C ALA A 162 -9.51 5.69 -3.95
N GLN A 163 -9.72 6.97 -4.26
CA GLN A 163 -8.74 8.04 -4.01
C GLN A 163 -8.36 8.21 -2.54
N MET A 164 -9.11 7.66 -1.58
CA MET A 164 -8.69 7.64 -0.17
C MET A 164 -7.41 6.82 0.07
N LEU A 165 -6.98 6.01 -0.92
CA LEU A 165 -5.65 5.38 -0.93
C LEU A 165 -4.51 6.41 -1.05
N TYR A 166 -4.80 7.62 -1.56
CA TYR A 166 -3.88 8.75 -1.64
C TYR A 166 -3.73 9.44 -0.27
N SER A 167 -3.25 8.69 0.72
CA SER A 167 -3.11 9.17 2.08
C SER A 167 -1.97 8.46 2.79
N THR A 168 -1.45 9.07 3.87
CA THR A 168 -0.61 8.41 4.87
C THR A 168 -1.42 7.78 6.00
N ASP A 169 -2.72 8.09 6.10
CA ASP A 169 -3.65 7.58 7.11
C ASP A 169 -4.09 6.14 6.77
N ALA A 170 -3.72 5.17 7.62
CA ALA A 170 -3.99 3.76 7.43
C ALA A 170 -5.49 3.43 7.28
N LEU A 171 -6.39 4.17 7.95
CA LEU A 171 -7.82 3.97 7.79
C LEU A 171 -8.31 4.46 6.42
N SER A 172 -7.87 5.64 5.99
CA SER A 172 -8.15 6.16 4.65
C SER A 172 -7.70 5.18 3.57
N ARG A 173 -6.47 4.66 3.72
CA ARG A 173 -5.90 3.67 2.81
C ARG A 173 -6.67 2.35 2.79
N SER A 174 -7.13 1.88 3.96
CA SER A 174 -7.99 0.69 4.05
C SER A 174 -9.29 0.86 3.27
N VAL A 175 -9.97 2.00 3.45
CA VAL A 175 -11.21 2.31 2.74
C VAL A 175 -10.98 2.43 1.23
N GLY A 176 -9.93 3.14 0.80
CA GLY A 176 -9.59 3.27 -0.61
C GLY A 176 -9.23 1.94 -1.26
N LEU A 177 -8.47 1.09 -0.55
CA LEU A 177 -8.12 -0.24 -1.04
C LEU A 177 -9.35 -1.16 -1.13
N ALA A 178 -10.28 -1.10 -0.18
CA ALA A 178 -11.54 -1.83 -0.28
C ALA A 178 -12.38 -1.38 -1.48
N ALA A 179 -12.41 -0.08 -1.80
CA ALA A 179 -13.07 0.43 -2.99
C ALA A 179 -12.39 -0.01 -4.30
N ILE A 180 -11.06 -0.03 -4.35
CA ILE A 180 -10.30 -0.58 -5.49
C ILE A 180 -10.63 -2.06 -5.67
N ASN A 181 -10.60 -2.85 -4.59
CA ASN A 181 -10.94 -4.26 -4.64
C ASN A 181 -12.39 -4.49 -5.04
N ALA A 182 -13.30 -3.56 -4.72
CA ALA A 182 -14.69 -3.66 -5.12
C ALA A 182 -14.83 -3.66 -6.64
N PHE A 183 -13.96 -2.95 -7.36
CA PHE A 183 -13.87 -2.96 -8.81
C PHE A 183 -13.02 -4.13 -9.33
N CYS A 184 -11.78 -4.29 -8.84
CA CYS A 184 -10.83 -5.26 -9.39
C CYS A 184 -11.18 -6.72 -9.10
N ASN A 185 -11.85 -7.01 -7.98
CA ASN A 185 -12.03 -8.37 -7.50
C ASN A 185 -13.46 -8.86 -7.73
N GLN A 186 -13.89 -8.94 -8.99
CA GLN A 186 -15.19 -9.54 -9.31
C GLN A 186 -15.14 -11.06 -9.16
N PRO A 187 -16.17 -11.68 -8.56
CA PRO A 187 -16.29 -13.13 -8.58
C PRO A 187 -16.51 -13.61 -10.01
N ASP A 188 -16.09 -14.85 -10.31
CA ASP A 188 -16.44 -15.47 -11.58
C ASP A 188 -17.94 -15.78 -11.62
N SER A 189 -18.51 -15.81 -12.82
CA SER A 189 -19.91 -16.12 -13.03
C SER A 189 -20.30 -17.54 -12.58
N ASP A 190 -19.34 -18.47 -12.52
CA ASP A 190 -19.56 -19.84 -12.04
C ASP A 190 -19.25 -19.97 -10.54
N LYS A 191 -20.31 -20.24 -9.74
CA LYS A 191 -20.23 -20.40 -8.29
C LYS A 191 -19.29 -21.53 -7.83
N GLN A 192 -19.00 -22.48 -8.72
CA GLN A 192 -18.21 -23.68 -8.43
C GLN A 192 -16.82 -23.65 -9.08
N ALA A 193 -16.46 -22.56 -9.76
CA ALA A 193 -15.12 -22.38 -10.29
C ALA A 193 -14.12 -22.22 -9.13
N LYS A 194 -13.64 -23.36 -8.62
CA LYS A 194 -12.39 -23.40 -7.88
C LYS A 194 -11.29 -23.03 -8.87
N SER A 195 -10.38 -22.13 -8.50
CA SER A 195 -9.12 -21.97 -9.23
C SER A 195 -8.49 -23.36 -9.37
N SER A 196 -8.54 -23.93 -10.58
CA SER A 196 -7.99 -25.25 -10.87
C SER A 196 -6.46 -25.25 -10.87
N MET A 197 -5.86 -24.06 -10.78
CA MET A 197 -4.43 -23.83 -10.68
C MET A 197 -4.04 -23.56 -9.23
N ALA A 198 -2.91 -24.14 -8.79
CA ALA A 198 -2.32 -23.85 -7.50
C ALA A 198 -2.04 -22.34 -7.39
N SER A 199 -2.69 -21.67 -6.44
CA SER A 199 -2.58 -20.23 -6.21
C SER A 199 -2.02 -19.90 -4.83
N GLY A 200 -1.52 -18.68 -4.68
CA GLY A 200 -0.89 -18.18 -3.46
C GLY A 200 0.24 -19.09 -3.00
N PHE A 201 0.32 -19.34 -1.69
CA PHE A 201 1.36 -20.20 -1.15
C PHE A 201 1.32 -21.62 -1.67
N SER A 202 0.17 -22.17 -2.10
CA SER A 202 0.10 -23.55 -2.61
C SER A 202 0.92 -23.76 -3.89
N SER A 203 1.19 -22.69 -4.65
CA SER A 203 2.05 -22.71 -5.84
C SER A 203 3.55 -22.82 -5.54
N ILE A 204 3.95 -22.74 -4.27
CA ILE A 204 5.36 -22.81 -3.84
C ILE A 204 5.68 -24.24 -3.42
N GLU A 205 6.73 -24.81 -4.00
CA GLU A 205 7.23 -26.15 -3.67
C GLU A 205 7.78 -26.21 -2.24
N ALA A 206 7.47 -27.30 -1.51
CA ALA A 206 8.04 -27.55 -0.19
C ALA A 206 9.49 -28.07 -0.32
N PRO A 207 10.43 -27.68 0.57
CA PRO A 207 10.21 -26.98 1.84
C PRO A 207 10.24 -25.44 1.73
N GLY A 208 10.24 -24.87 0.53
CA GLY A 208 10.26 -23.41 0.33
C GLY A 208 11.65 -22.79 0.40
N GLU A 209 12.68 -23.47 -0.11
CA GLU A 209 14.04 -22.94 -0.10
C GLU A 209 14.17 -21.62 -0.86
N GLY A 210 14.73 -20.60 -0.20
CA GLY A 210 14.90 -19.27 -0.78
C GLY A 210 13.59 -18.47 -0.90
N VAL A 211 12.54 -18.88 -0.20
CA VAL A 211 11.31 -18.10 -0.06
C VAL A 211 11.45 -17.14 1.11
N VAL A 212 11.25 -15.86 0.83
CA VAL A 212 11.11 -14.82 1.85
C VAL A 212 9.67 -14.34 1.85
N ILE A 213 9.05 -14.31 3.03
CA ILE A 213 7.66 -13.91 3.23
C ILE A 213 7.67 -12.58 3.99
N ILE A 214 7.16 -11.52 3.38
CA ILE A 214 6.93 -10.24 4.06
C ILE A 214 5.51 -10.25 4.61
N GLY A 215 5.39 -10.30 5.93
CA GLY A 215 4.13 -10.43 6.64
C GLY A 215 3.94 -11.80 7.32
N GLY A 216 3.20 -11.81 8.42
CA GLY A 216 3.16 -12.87 9.42
C GLY A 216 2.31 -14.08 9.07
N PHE A 217 2.46 -14.62 7.85
CA PHE A 217 1.78 -15.83 7.37
C PHE A 217 2.32 -17.12 8.02
N ARG A 218 2.30 -17.18 9.35
CA ARG A 218 2.93 -18.28 10.14
C ARG A 218 2.25 -19.63 9.95
N GLY A 219 1.00 -19.68 9.47
CA GLY A 219 0.35 -20.94 9.13
C GLY A 219 1.06 -21.71 8.01
N VAL A 220 1.75 -21.00 7.11
CA VAL A 220 2.43 -21.58 5.94
C VAL A 220 3.73 -22.29 6.29
N THR A 221 4.40 -21.93 7.39
CA THR A 221 5.70 -22.49 7.77
C THR A 221 5.63 -23.97 8.13
N LYS A 222 4.42 -24.50 8.43
CA LYS A 222 4.19 -25.95 8.60
C LYS A 222 4.55 -26.75 7.34
N ARG A 223 4.39 -26.15 6.16
CA ARG A 223 4.67 -26.76 4.85
C ARG A 223 5.94 -26.19 4.22
N LEU A 224 6.13 -24.88 4.32
CA LEU A 224 7.32 -24.19 3.85
C LEU A 224 8.31 -23.98 5.00
N THR A 225 8.87 -25.08 5.51
CA THR A 225 9.72 -25.10 6.70
C THR A 225 11.07 -24.39 6.50
N ALA A 226 11.50 -24.16 5.26
CA ALA A 226 12.72 -23.43 4.92
C ALA A 226 12.47 -21.95 4.55
N ALA A 227 11.22 -21.49 4.56
CA ALA A 227 10.88 -20.10 4.28
C ALA A 227 11.25 -19.19 5.47
N LYS A 228 11.71 -17.98 5.17
CA LYS A 228 11.99 -16.94 6.18
C LYS A 228 10.84 -15.94 6.21
N ILE A 229 10.31 -15.63 7.39
CA ILE A 229 9.30 -14.58 7.58
C ILE A 229 9.99 -13.30 8.03
N VAL A 230 9.72 -12.19 7.36
CA VAL A 230 10.10 -10.84 7.79
C VAL A 230 8.83 -10.15 8.30
N GLU A 231 8.84 -9.67 9.54
CA GLU A 231 7.68 -9.04 10.17
C GLU A 231 8.11 -7.87 11.07
N ARG A 232 7.26 -6.84 11.17
CA ARG A 232 7.50 -5.65 12.02
C ARG A 232 7.48 -6.00 13.51
N GLU A 233 6.61 -6.93 13.90
CA GLU A 233 6.54 -7.52 15.24
C GLU A 233 6.97 -8.99 15.15
N PRO A 234 8.29 -9.27 15.07
CA PRO A 234 8.81 -10.61 14.85
C PRO A 234 8.62 -11.49 16.09
N ARG A 235 8.35 -12.79 15.87
CA ARG A 235 8.55 -13.84 16.88
C ARG A 235 10.00 -14.30 16.88
N ALA A 236 10.37 -15.17 17.82
CA ALA A 236 11.74 -15.63 18.01
C ALA A 236 12.38 -16.23 16.74
N GLU A 237 11.57 -16.85 15.88
CA GLU A 237 11.95 -17.48 14.61
C GLU A 237 11.84 -16.56 13.38
N ASP A 238 11.23 -15.38 13.53
CA ASP A 238 11.04 -14.44 12.44
C ASP A 238 12.27 -13.52 12.29
N VAL A 239 12.50 -13.06 11.06
CA VAL A 239 13.51 -12.07 10.72
C VAL A 239 12.97 -10.67 11.05
N PRO A 240 13.70 -9.86 11.83
CA PRO A 240 13.28 -8.50 12.15
C PRO A 240 13.52 -7.56 10.95
N ILE A 241 12.81 -6.42 10.90
CA ILE A 241 12.81 -5.54 9.72
C ILE A 241 14.19 -4.97 9.39
N GLU A 242 15.07 -4.82 10.39
CA GLU A 242 16.44 -4.34 10.25
C GLU A 242 17.31 -5.29 9.41
N GLN A 243 16.95 -6.58 9.37
CA GLN A 243 17.62 -7.61 8.57
C GLN A 243 16.88 -7.93 7.27
N ALA A 244 15.81 -7.19 6.95
CA ALA A 244 14.99 -7.43 5.78
C ALA A 244 15.79 -7.30 4.48
N ALA A 245 16.63 -6.27 4.34
CA ALA A 245 17.40 -6.00 3.13
C ALA A 245 18.37 -7.16 2.79
N GLU A 246 19.15 -7.61 3.77
CA GLU A 246 20.07 -8.75 3.60
C GLU A 246 19.30 -10.05 3.27
N THR A 247 18.17 -10.26 3.95
CA THR A 247 17.34 -11.44 3.73
C THR A 247 16.73 -11.45 2.32
N ILE A 248 16.19 -10.32 1.86
CA ILE A 248 15.62 -10.14 0.52
C ILE A 248 16.71 -10.28 -0.56
N ALA A 249 17.93 -9.81 -0.31
CA ALA A 249 19.03 -9.90 -1.27
C ALA A 249 19.34 -11.36 -1.69
N THR A 250 19.05 -12.33 -0.81
CA THR A 250 19.24 -13.77 -1.07
C THR A 250 17.97 -14.51 -1.51
N ALA A 251 16.84 -13.81 -1.63
CA ALA A 251 15.55 -14.42 -1.96
C ALA A 251 15.48 -14.89 -3.42
N LYS A 252 14.96 -16.10 -3.62
CA LYS A 252 14.55 -16.62 -4.93
C LYS A 252 13.11 -16.24 -5.26
N THR A 253 12.24 -16.25 -4.24
CA THR A 253 10.83 -15.85 -4.31
C THR A 253 10.52 -14.94 -3.13
N LEU A 254 9.84 -13.83 -3.41
CA LEU A 254 9.33 -12.90 -2.40
C LEU A 254 7.80 -12.99 -2.37
N ALA A 255 7.23 -13.39 -1.25
CA ALA A 255 5.79 -13.40 -1.02
C ALA A 255 5.42 -12.23 -0.11
N ILE A 256 4.66 -11.26 -0.61
CA ILE A 256 4.39 -9.98 0.03
C ILE A 256 2.93 -9.92 0.47
N THR A 257 2.67 -9.58 1.73
CA THR A 257 1.30 -9.32 2.19
C THR A 257 0.67 -8.13 1.46
N ALA A 258 -0.60 -8.24 1.10
CA ALA A 258 -1.40 -7.13 0.57
C ALA A 258 -1.49 -5.92 1.53
N GLN A 259 -1.23 -6.12 2.82
CA GLN A 259 -1.20 -5.03 3.81
C GLN A 259 -0.10 -3.99 3.53
N THR A 260 0.89 -4.33 2.69
CA THR A 260 1.90 -3.37 2.22
C THR A 260 1.29 -2.21 1.41
N LEU A 261 0.13 -2.42 0.75
CA LEU A 261 -0.65 -1.33 0.16
C LEU A 261 -1.33 -0.46 1.21
N MET A 262 -1.69 -1.01 2.37
CA MET A 262 -2.36 -0.21 3.41
C MET A 262 -1.39 0.65 4.21
N ASN A 263 -0.15 0.20 4.39
CA ASN A 263 0.88 0.94 5.12
C ASN A 263 1.93 1.58 4.19
N GLY A 264 1.62 1.71 2.89
CA GLY A 264 2.43 2.39 1.89
C GLY A 264 3.79 1.77 1.54
N SER A 265 4.10 0.59 2.09
CA SER A 265 5.41 -0.03 1.92
C SER A 265 5.60 -0.87 0.67
N LEU A 266 4.56 -1.08 -0.13
CA LEU A 266 4.68 -1.94 -1.33
C LEU A 266 5.67 -1.36 -2.36
N GLU A 267 5.54 -0.07 -2.71
CA GLU A 267 6.38 0.53 -3.75
C GLU A 267 7.87 0.56 -3.36
N PRO A 268 8.28 1.08 -2.19
CA PRO A 268 9.67 0.99 -1.72
C PRO A 268 10.20 -0.44 -1.69
N LEU A 269 9.39 -1.40 -1.21
CA LEU A 269 9.77 -2.81 -1.14
C LEU A 269 10.03 -3.41 -2.52
N LEU A 270 9.21 -3.08 -3.52
CA LEU A 270 9.39 -3.56 -4.90
C LEU A 270 10.62 -2.93 -5.57
N LEU A 271 10.95 -1.68 -5.23
CA LEU A 271 12.19 -1.03 -5.68
C LEU A 271 13.43 -1.67 -5.06
N ALA A 272 13.37 -2.01 -3.77
CA ALA A 272 14.48 -2.65 -3.05
C ALA A 272 14.68 -4.13 -3.43
N SER A 273 13.68 -4.78 -4.03
CA SER A 273 13.68 -6.22 -4.35
C SER A 273 13.73 -6.53 -5.85
N GLN A 274 14.24 -5.60 -6.68
CA GLN A 274 14.29 -5.78 -8.15
C GLN A 274 15.12 -6.99 -8.61
N ASN A 275 16.04 -7.47 -7.79
CA ASN A 275 16.84 -8.67 -8.05
C ASN A 275 16.04 -9.98 -7.90
N VAL A 276 14.88 -9.95 -7.22
CA VAL A 276 14.05 -11.13 -6.99
C VAL A 276 13.13 -11.37 -8.20
N LYS A 277 13.29 -12.52 -8.86
CA LYS A 277 12.58 -12.82 -10.11
C LYS A 277 11.08 -13.05 -9.93
N ARG A 278 10.70 -13.74 -8.85
CA ARG A 278 9.29 -14.04 -8.54
C ARG A 278 8.84 -13.23 -7.34
N ARG A 279 7.89 -12.33 -7.54
CA ARG A 279 7.37 -11.43 -6.51
C ARG A 279 5.85 -11.54 -6.49
N MET A 280 5.33 -12.11 -5.42
CA MET A 280 3.91 -12.43 -5.27
C MET A 280 3.26 -11.44 -4.32
N LEU A 281 2.11 -10.86 -4.67
CA LEU A 281 1.25 -10.14 -3.74
C LEU A 281 0.15 -11.08 -3.26
N ILE A 282 0.04 -11.29 -1.95
CA ILE A 282 -0.80 -12.33 -1.35
C ILE A 282 -1.62 -11.75 -0.21
N GLY A 283 -2.91 -12.08 -0.20
CA GLY A 283 -3.82 -11.83 0.91
C GLY A 283 -5.17 -11.33 0.44
N PRO A 284 -6.21 -11.39 1.29
CA PRO A 284 -7.57 -11.00 0.88
C PRO A 284 -7.70 -9.57 0.35
N SER A 285 -6.84 -8.65 0.82
CA SER A 285 -6.82 -7.26 0.35
C SER A 285 -6.09 -7.05 -0.98
N THR A 286 -5.57 -8.08 -1.66
CA THR A 286 -4.84 -7.92 -2.93
C THR A 286 -5.79 -7.48 -4.04
N PRO A 287 -5.52 -6.36 -4.74
CA PRO A 287 -6.20 -6.02 -5.99
C PRO A 287 -5.82 -7.00 -7.09
N LEU A 288 -6.80 -7.62 -7.71
CA LEU A 288 -6.64 -8.51 -8.86
C LEU A 288 -6.57 -7.70 -10.16
N SER A 289 -5.64 -6.74 -10.21
CA SER A 289 -5.44 -5.85 -11.35
C SER A 289 -4.13 -6.19 -12.09
N PRO A 290 -4.19 -6.62 -13.37
CA PRO A 290 -3.00 -6.93 -14.17
C PRO A 290 -2.01 -5.77 -14.29
N ILE A 291 -2.43 -4.51 -14.06
CA ILE A 291 -1.54 -3.34 -14.07
C ILE A 291 -0.40 -3.47 -13.06
N LEU A 292 -0.59 -4.22 -11.98
CA LEU A 292 0.42 -4.47 -10.96
C LEU A 292 1.63 -5.25 -11.50
N PHE A 293 1.48 -5.98 -12.61
CA PHE A 293 2.57 -6.67 -13.29
C PHE A 293 3.57 -5.72 -13.96
N ASP A 294 3.21 -4.47 -14.19
CA ASP A 294 4.11 -3.44 -14.73
C ASP A 294 5.05 -2.90 -13.64
N TYR A 295 4.71 -3.13 -12.37
CA TYR A 295 5.49 -2.76 -11.19
C TYR A 295 6.36 -3.91 -10.66
N GLY A 296 6.46 -5.00 -11.40
CA GLY A 296 7.40 -6.08 -11.13
C GLY A 296 6.84 -7.25 -10.32
N LEU A 297 5.57 -7.20 -9.93
CA LEU A 297 4.86 -8.38 -9.43
C LEU A 297 4.70 -9.43 -10.54
N THR A 298 4.66 -10.70 -10.16
CA THR A 298 4.50 -11.86 -11.06
C THR A 298 3.24 -12.65 -10.75
N ASP A 299 2.77 -12.59 -9.51
CA ASP A 299 1.60 -13.33 -9.04
C ASP A 299 0.77 -12.41 -8.13
N LEU A 300 -0.55 -12.35 -8.36
CA LEU A 300 -1.50 -11.64 -7.52
C LEU A 300 -2.50 -12.65 -6.96
N ASN A 301 -2.67 -12.68 -5.64
CA ASN A 301 -3.53 -13.65 -4.98
C ASN A 301 -4.42 -12.93 -3.97
N GLY A 302 -5.69 -12.80 -4.32
CA GLY A 302 -6.69 -12.02 -3.62
C GLY A 302 -7.99 -12.79 -3.42
N MET A 303 -9.00 -12.09 -2.91
CA MET A 303 -10.33 -12.64 -2.70
C MET A 303 -11.38 -11.74 -3.36
N ALA A 304 -12.37 -12.36 -4.00
CA ALA A 304 -13.57 -11.70 -4.51
C ALA A 304 -14.76 -12.01 -3.60
N VAL A 305 -15.63 -11.03 -3.36
CA VAL A 305 -16.84 -11.22 -2.53
C VAL A 305 -17.91 -11.90 -3.38
N TYR A 306 -18.39 -13.05 -2.91
CA TYR A 306 -19.42 -13.84 -3.59
C TYR A 306 -20.81 -13.58 -3.01
N ASP A 307 -20.94 -13.61 -1.68
CA ASP A 307 -22.17 -13.33 -0.96
C ASP A 307 -21.99 -12.09 -0.08
N ARG A 308 -22.53 -10.95 -0.55
CA ARG A 308 -22.36 -9.63 0.09
C ARG A 308 -23.02 -9.56 1.47
N GLU A 309 -24.19 -10.18 1.64
CA GLU A 309 -24.90 -10.15 2.91
C GLU A 309 -24.24 -11.06 3.94
N ALA A 310 -23.80 -12.26 3.52
CA ALA A 310 -23.10 -13.18 4.41
C ALA A 310 -21.75 -12.62 4.86
N ILE A 311 -21.00 -11.96 3.97
CA ILE A 311 -19.74 -11.33 4.37
C ILE A 311 -19.97 -10.14 5.29
N GLU A 312 -21.01 -9.33 5.06
CA GLU A 312 -21.36 -8.23 5.94
C GLU A 312 -21.64 -8.74 7.37
N ARG A 313 -22.52 -9.75 7.49
CA ARG A 313 -22.81 -10.39 8.79
C ARG A 313 -21.55 -10.93 9.45
N PHE A 314 -20.70 -11.66 8.70
CA PHE A 314 -19.45 -12.20 9.22
C PHE A 314 -18.53 -11.11 9.80
N ILE A 315 -18.38 -9.98 9.09
CA ILE A 315 -17.55 -8.87 9.56
C ILE A 315 -18.16 -8.19 10.80
N CYS A 316 -19.49 -7.99 10.82
CA CYS A 316 -20.20 -7.44 11.98
C CYS A 316 -20.09 -8.35 13.22
N GLU A 317 -20.07 -9.66 13.02
CA GLU A 317 -20.03 -10.68 14.09
C GLU A 317 -18.61 -11.12 14.46
N THR A 318 -17.64 -10.20 14.38
CA THR A 318 -16.23 -10.37 14.82
C THR A 318 -15.34 -11.26 13.93
N GLY A 319 -15.78 -11.58 12.71
CA GLY A 319 -15.06 -12.43 11.78
C GLY A 319 -13.60 -12.00 11.54
N THR A 320 -12.66 -12.95 11.66
CA THR A 320 -11.21 -12.72 11.52
C THR A 320 -10.67 -13.32 10.22
N MET A 321 -10.89 -14.61 9.99
CA MET A 321 -10.41 -15.36 8.83
C MET A 321 -11.43 -15.31 7.70
N ILE A 322 -11.23 -14.42 6.72
CA ILE A 322 -12.21 -14.15 5.66
C ILE A 322 -12.19 -15.15 4.50
N MET A 323 -11.28 -16.13 4.51
CA MET A 323 -11.21 -17.17 3.48
C MET A 323 -12.29 -18.24 3.75
N LEU A 324 -13.54 -17.89 3.43
CA LEU A 324 -14.74 -18.70 3.68
C LEU A 324 -15.33 -19.19 2.36
N ASP A 325 -15.37 -20.50 2.18
CA ASP A 325 -15.99 -21.13 1.01
C ASP A 325 -17.48 -20.73 0.92
N GLY A 326 -17.93 -20.41 -0.29
CA GLY A 326 -19.32 -20.00 -0.56
C GLY A 326 -19.66 -18.55 -0.20
N ILE A 327 -18.82 -17.84 0.56
CA ILE A 327 -18.97 -16.41 0.87
C ILE A 327 -17.96 -15.58 0.06
N MET A 328 -16.74 -16.11 -0.08
CA MET A 328 -15.65 -15.48 -0.82
C MET A 328 -15.07 -16.47 -1.83
N GLN A 329 -14.56 -15.96 -2.95
CA GLN A 329 -13.85 -16.76 -3.94
C GLN A 329 -12.35 -16.40 -3.92
N SER A 330 -11.48 -17.39 -3.71
CA SER A 330 -10.04 -17.22 -3.87
C SER A 330 -9.69 -17.16 -5.35
N LYS A 331 -8.93 -16.13 -5.74
CA LYS A 331 -8.55 -15.88 -7.13
C LYS A 331 -7.08 -15.53 -7.23
N GLY A 332 -6.44 -16.02 -8.30
CA GLY A 332 -5.05 -15.78 -8.62
C GLY A 332 -4.89 -15.27 -10.05
N LEU A 333 -3.97 -14.33 -10.26
CA LEU A 333 -3.49 -13.91 -11.57
C LEU A 333 -1.98 -14.12 -11.62
N THR A 334 -1.47 -14.64 -12.74
CA THR A 334 -0.02 -14.85 -12.95
C THR A 334 0.38 -14.29 -14.31
N LYS A 335 1.56 -13.67 -14.38
CA LYS A 335 2.17 -13.14 -15.60
C LYS A 335 2.96 -14.21 -16.35
#